data_AF-A0A1Y1N5M6-F1
#
_entry.id   AF-A0A1Y1N5M6-F1
#
_cell.length_a   1.000
_cell.length_b   1.000
_cell.length_c   1.000
_cell.angle_alpha   90.00
_cell.angle_beta   90.00
_cell.angle_gamma   90.00
#
_symmetry.space_group_name_H-M   'P 1'
#
loop_
_entity.id
_entity.type
_entity.pdbx_description
1 polymer ?
#
loop_
_entity_poly.entity_id
_entity_poly.type
_entity_poly.pdbx_seq_one_letter_code
_entity_poly.pdbx_strand_id
1 'polypeptide(L)'
;MKLILFLVFPCLLVSGDQQNGTKSKDEELPIASFISSNVDGFVQEPSNSTSSDNLATNCDCKCKSDENTIDIHGVDYCIDDFCCTSKSIKSEVRCGRRGQGRATVHVNEASMGEFPWMVAMLREKDAAGEISETLHCGASLIHPQVVLTAAHCVHNKNDSYKIRAGEWDISGTNELYPHQDRGIKETIVHPRYRSGTLFYDVALLVLESPVQLTENVDVVCLPDKSTVVSSNLFCYGTGWGRKVFTEEKTNSTILKKVELAVVDREACLKRLKSTRLGSHFKLHETFICAGGEIGLDLCKGDGGGPLVCPVPDEDGRFYQAGIVAWGINCGEDIPGAYVDIVKVIDWIDDIMISQHFDTTIYHY
;
A
#
# COMPACT_ATOMS: atom_id res chain seq x y z
N MET A 1 -43.92 44.76 -4.59
CA MET A 1 -44.85 44.44 -3.48
C MET A 1 -44.03 43.86 -2.35
N LYS A 2 -44.14 44.45 -1.16
CA LYS A 2 -43.40 44.14 0.08
C LYS A 2 -43.62 42.67 0.52
N LEU A 3 -42.61 42.03 1.10
CA LEU A 3 -42.54 41.86 2.56
C LEU A 3 -41.13 41.42 3.02
N ILE A 4 -40.71 42.07 4.10
CA ILE A 4 -39.49 41.89 4.90
C ILE A 4 -39.89 41.11 6.15
N LEU A 5 -39.04 40.21 6.66
CA LEU A 5 -38.84 40.05 8.12
C LEU A 5 -37.50 39.36 8.48
N PHE A 6 -36.55 40.19 8.93
CA PHE A 6 -35.66 40.08 10.09
C PHE A 6 -36.13 39.09 11.22
N LEU A 7 -35.36 38.51 12.16
CA LEU A 7 -34.02 38.70 12.73
C LEU A 7 -33.78 37.63 13.84
N VAL A 8 -32.51 37.41 14.20
CA VAL A 8 -31.94 37.32 15.58
C VAL A 8 -31.81 35.95 16.31
N PHE A 9 -30.53 35.62 16.56
CA PHE A 9 -29.91 34.78 17.60
C PHE A 9 -30.29 35.19 19.05
N PRO A 10 -30.14 34.34 20.08
CA PRO A 10 -29.00 34.58 20.98
C PRO A 10 -28.37 33.33 21.63
N CYS A 11 -27.11 33.54 22.01
CA CYS A 11 -26.27 32.80 22.94
C CYS A 11 -26.62 33.19 24.40
N LEU A 12 -26.50 32.29 25.40
CA LEU A 12 -26.19 32.60 26.82
C LEU A 12 -26.10 31.32 27.70
N LEU A 13 -24.87 30.95 28.06
CA LEU A 13 -24.25 30.89 29.41
C LEU A 13 -25.05 30.53 30.71
N VAL A 14 -24.39 29.66 31.50
CA VAL A 14 -24.18 29.64 32.98
C VAL A 14 -25.21 28.94 33.90
N SER A 15 -24.74 27.94 34.65
CA SER A 15 -24.63 27.92 36.13
C SER A 15 -24.26 26.52 36.67
N GLY A 16 -23.38 26.47 37.67
CA GLY A 16 -23.04 25.26 38.44
C GLY A 16 -23.70 25.21 39.82
N ASP A 17 -23.52 24.08 40.51
CA ASP A 17 -23.44 23.87 41.98
C ASP A 17 -23.44 22.34 42.23
N GLN A 18 -22.41 21.73 42.84
CA GLN A 18 -22.02 21.63 44.27
C GLN A 18 -22.57 20.38 45.02
N GLN A 19 -21.59 19.58 45.47
CA GLN A 19 -21.44 18.86 46.75
C GLN A 19 -22.28 17.63 47.14
N ASN A 20 -21.58 16.49 47.32
CA ASN A 20 -21.35 15.77 48.61
C ASN A 20 -20.55 14.48 48.30
N GLY A 21 -19.49 14.03 48.99
CA GLY A 21 -18.95 14.35 50.31
C GLY A 21 -18.97 13.11 51.22
N THR A 22 -17.77 12.59 51.57
CA THR A 22 -17.41 11.65 52.69
C THR A 22 -17.51 10.12 52.44
N LYS A 23 -16.64 9.22 52.94
CA LYS A 23 -15.38 9.28 53.72
C LYS A 23 -14.64 7.91 53.69
N SER A 24 -13.30 7.98 53.62
CA SER A 24 -12.21 7.12 54.14
C SER A 24 -12.48 5.74 54.79
N LYS A 25 -11.59 4.78 54.51
CA LYS A 25 -10.72 4.13 55.53
C LYS A 25 -9.53 3.36 54.91
N ASP A 26 -8.41 3.49 55.60
CA ASP A 26 -7.05 2.98 55.35
C ASP A 26 -6.89 1.48 55.68
N GLU A 27 -5.92 0.80 55.03
CA GLU A 27 -4.99 -0.13 55.72
C GLU A 27 -3.78 -0.51 54.83
N GLU A 28 -2.58 -0.39 55.41
CA GLU A 28 -1.26 -0.70 54.85
C GLU A 28 -0.85 -2.18 55.03
N LEU A 29 -0.03 -2.66 54.07
CA LEU A 29 1.12 -3.61 54.07
C LEU A 29 1.43 -4.53 55.29
N PRO A 30 2.07 -5.70 55.06
CA PRO A 30 3.54 -5.72 55.20
C PRO A 30 4.33 -6.65 54.25
N ILE A 31 5.63 -6.37 54.25
CA ILE A 31 6.79 -7.00 53.58
C ILE A 31 7.32 -8.18 54.43
N ALA A 32 7.90 -9.22 53.81
CA ALA A 32 9.08 -9.92 54.36
C ALA A 32 9.82 -10.80 53.32
N SER A 33 11.14 -10.79 53.46
CA SER A 33 12.25 -11.31 52.64
C SER A 33 12.92 -12.57 53.20
N PHE A 34 13.75 -13.29 52.42
CA PHE A 34 14.95 -14.11 52.79
C PHE A 34 15.68 -14.49 51.44
N ILE A 35 16.95 -14.16 51.08
CA ILE A 35 18.34 -14.40 51.59
C ILE A 35 18.72 -15.92 51.55
N SER A 36 19.80 -16.49 50.97
CA SER A 36 21.20 -16.09 50.61
C SER A 36 21.96 -17.13 49.72
N SER A 37 23.07 -16.69 49.09
CA SER A 37 24.39 -17.37 48.78
C SER A 37 24.49 -18.50 47.73
N ASN A 38 25.55 -18.72 46.92
CA ASN A 38 26.90 -18.12 46.75
C ASN A 38 27.59 -18.69 45.48
N VAL A 39 28.34 -17.85 44.74
CA VAL A 39 29.77 -17.95 44.32
C VAL A 39 30.23 -18.89 43.16
N ASP A 40 31.26 -18.37 42.44
CA ASP A 40 32.15 -18.90 41.37
C ASP A 40 31.62 -18.78 39.93
N GLY A 41 32.19 -18.04 38.97
CA GLY A 41 33.55 -17.54 38.77
C GLY A 41 34.24 -18.37 37.69
N PHE A 42 34.24 -17.95 36.42
CA PHE A 42 35.31 -18.30 35.47
C PHE A 42 35.30 -17.42 34.21
N VAL A 43 36.49 -16.88 33.91
CA VAL A 43 36.88 -16.11 32.73
C VAL A 43 37.22 -17.08 31.59
N GLN A 44 36.74 -16.81 30.37
CA GLN A 44 37.40 -17.25 29.13
C GLN A 44 36.91 -16.46 27.91
N GLU A 45 37.81 -15.72 27.26
CA GLU A 45 37.67 -15.28 25.86
C GLU A 45 38.17 -16.41 24.89
N PRO A 46 38.30 -16.19 23.56
CA PRO A 46 37.28 -16.52 22.56
C PRO A 46 37.78 -17.60 21.57
N SER A 47 36.87 -18.26 20.85
CA SER A 47 37.24 -19.08 19.68
C SER A 47 36.69 -18.47 18.40
N ASN A 48 37.63 -17.97 17.60
CA ASN A 48 37.54 -17.57 16.20
C ASN A 48 36.76 -18.59 15.34
N SER A 49 35.82 -18.10 14.53
CA SER A 49 35.58 -18.64 13.20
C SER A 49 35.21 -17.52 12.24
N THR A 50 36.08 -17.34 11.26
CA THR A 50 36.06 -16.37 10.16
C THR A 50 34.92 -16.60 9.17
N SER A 51 34.17 -15.55 8.83
CA SER A 51 33.65 -15.35 7.48
C SER A 51 33.69 -13.87 7.14
N SER A 52 34.44 -13.56 6.09
CA SER A 52 34.69 -12.27 5.50
C SER A 52 33.44 -11.64 4.87
N ASP A 53 33.09 -10.44 5.31
CA ASP A 53 32.51 -9.42 4.44
C ASP A 53 33.01 -8.04 4.92
N ASN A 54 33.81 -7.40 4.07
CA ASN A 54 34.37 -6.07 4.31
C ASN A 54 33.34 -5.00 3.98
N LEU A 55 32.78 -4.36 5.00
CA LEU A 55 32.40 -2.94 4.93
C LEU A 55 33.06 -2.24 6.12
N ALA A 56 34.25 -1.68 5.88
CA ALA A 56 35.02 -0.98 6.90
C ALA A 56 34.19 0.20 7.45
N THR A 57 33.67 0.04 8.67
CA THR A 57 33.22 1.14 9.52
C THR A 57 34.34 1.39 10.52
N ASN A 58 35.32 2.21 10.13
CA ASN A 58 36.34 2.70 11.07
C ASN A 58 36.11 4.20 11.23
N CYS A 59 35.43 4.59 12.30
CA CYS A 59 35.32 5.98 12.71
C CYS A 59 36.57 6.32 13.52
N ASP A 60 37.51 7.05 12.91
CA ASP A 60 38.72 7.52 13.58
C ASP A 60 38.54 9.01 13.90
N CYS A 61 38.18 9.34 15.15
CA CYS A 61 38.13 10.73 15.61
C CYS A 61 39.56 11.22 15.86
N LYS A 62 40.04 12.20 15.11
CA LYS A 62 41.33 12.87 15.35
C LYS A 62 41.10 14.32 15.75
N CYS A 63 41.17 14.61 17.05
CA CYS A 63 41.15 15.99 17.53
C CYS A 63 42.46 16.70 17.17
N LYS A 64 42.37 17.95 16.72
CA LYS A 64 43.55 18.77 16.42
C LYS A 64 44.09 19.36 17.72
N SER A 65 45.09 18.69 18.28
CA SER A 65 45.96 19.12 19.41
C SER A 65 45.39 19.06 20.83
N ASP A 66 46.28 18.76 21.77
CA ASP A 66 46.04 18.42 23.19
C ASP A 66 45.65 19.63 24.08
N GLU A 67 45.43 20.82 23.52
CA GLU A 67 45.16 22.04 24.32
C GLU A 67 43.67 22.34 24.53
N ASN A 68 42.75 21.49 24.06
CA ASN A 68 41.30 21.77 24.08
C ASN A 68 40.41 20.59 24.54
N THR A 69 40.92 19.75 25.44
CA THR A 69 40.16 18.67 26.10
C THR A 69 39.71 19.09 27.50
N ILE A 70 38.44 18.84 27.84
CA ILE A 70 37.94 18.91 29.22
C ILE A 70 37.60 17.48 29.65
N ASP A 71 38.21 17.03 30.75
CA ASP A 71 37.91 15.75 31.40
C ASP A 71 36.71 15.93 32.36
N ILE A 72 35.61 15.23 32.05
CA ILE A 72 34.48 15.09 32.96
C ILE A 72 34.23 13.59 33.11
N HIS A 73 34.54 13.04 34.30
CA HIS A 73 34.33 11.63 34.63
C HIS A 73 35.07 10.62 33.70
N GLY A 74 36.27 10.95 33.24
CA GLY A 74 37.16 10.01 32.54
C GLY A 74 36.83 9.82 31.06
N VAL A 75 36.18 10.82 30.44
CA VAL A 75 35.88 10.84 29.00
C VAL A 75 36.34 12.18 28.44
N ASP A 76 37.27 12.16 27.49
CA ASP A 76 37.78 13.36 26.83
C ASP A 76 36.73 13.93 25.85
N TYR A 77 36.32 15.18 26.04
CA TYR A 77 35.48 15.93 25.10
C TYR A 77 36.30 16.98 24.36
N CYS A 78 36.26 16.95 23.02
CA CYS A 78 36.91 17.96 22.18
C CYS A 78 35.98 19.17 22.00
N ILE A 79 36.47 20.37 22.36
CA ILE A 79 35.77 21.63 22.09
C ILE A 79 36.15 22.06 20.67
N ASP A 80 35.12 22.13 19.83
CA ASP A 80 35.12 22.39 18.38
C ASP A 80 35.38 21.15 17.51
N ASP A 81 34.41 20.23 17.41
CA ASP A 81 34.33 19.36 16.23
C ASP A 81 32.90 18.98 15.84
N PHE A 82 32.63 19.20 14.54
CA PHE A 82 31.49 18.71 13.81
C PHE A 82 31.67 17.19 13.61
N CYS A 83 31.14 16.38 14.52
CA CYS A 83 31.07 14.94 14.32
C CYS A 83 30.00 14.63 13.26
N CYS A 84 30.37 13.88 12.21
CA CYS A 84 29.42 13.27 11.30
C CYS A 84 28.53 12.29 12.08
N THR A 85 27.40 12.76 12.61
CA THR A 85 26.28 11.87 12.90
C THR A 85 25.66 11.50 11.57
N SER A 86 26.18 10.48 10.88
CA SER A 86 25.33 9.73 9.97
C SER A 86 24.35 8.92 10.80
N LYS A 87 23.37 9.62 11.39
CA LYS A 87 22.05 9.03 11.51
C LYS A 87 21.58 8.92 10.07
N SER A 88 22.00 7.86 9.37
CA SER A 88 21.21 7.38 8.26
C SER A 88 19.92 6.91 8.92
N ILE A 89 18.97 7.82 9.10
CA ILE A 89 17.58 7.45 9.12
C ILE A 89 17.31 7.03 7.68
N LYS A 90 17.82 5.85 7.27
CA LYS A 90 17.02 5.01 6.40
C LYS A 90 15.80 4.79 7.28
N SER A 91 14.71 5.53 7.02
CA SER A 91 13.41 4.99 7.40
C SER A 91 13.46 3.55 6.90
N GLU A 92 13.30 2.57 7.79
CA GLU A 92 12.99 1.22 7.33
C GLU A 92 11.86 1.41 6.32
N VAL A 93 12.14 1.17 5.03
CA VAL A 93 11.13 1.29 3.99
C VAL A 93 10.13 0.20 4.35
N ARG A 94 9.01 0.61 4.93
CA ARG A 94 7.91 -0.28 5.27
C ARG A 94 6.89 -0.09 4.18
N CYS A 95 6.64 -1.15 3.42
CA CYS A 95 5.57 -1.19 2.44
C CYS A 95 4.22 -0.75 3.03
N GLY A 96 3.30 -0.40 2.15
CA GLY A 96 1.88 -0.31 2.46
C GLY A 96 1.49 0.93 3.25
N ARG A 97 2.37 1.91 3.40
CA ARG A 97 2.05 3.16 4.11
C ARG A 97 1.14 4.07 3.29
N ARG A 98 -0.10 4.23 3.72
CA ARG A 98 -1.06 5.18 3.11
C ARG A 98 -0.58 6.61 3.38
N GLY A 99 -0.49 7.41 2.33
CA GLY A 99 -0.05 8.80 2.46
C GLY A 99 -1.09 9.67 3.17
N GLN A 100 -0.61 10.60 4.00
CA GLN A 100 -1.46 11.59 4.67
C GLN A 100 -1.71 12.79 3.75
N GLY A 101 -2.59 12.59 2.76
CA GLY A 101 -3.01 13.68 1.87
C GLY A 101 -4.00 14.63 2.54
N ARG A 102 -4.13 15.85 1.99
CA ARG A 102 -5.21 16.77 2.37
C ARG A 102 -6.56 16.21 1.89
N ALA A 103 -7.56 16.27 2.75
CA ALA A 103 -8.92 15.83 2.42
C ALA A 103 -9.42 16.47 1.10
N THR A 104 -9.95 15.62 0.23
CA THR A 104 -10.57 16.02 -1.05
C THR A 104 -11.99 16.53 -0.84
N VAL A 105 -12.51 17.31 -1.79
CA VAL A 105 -13.89 17.81 -1.77
C VAL A 105 -14.89 16.67 -2.00
N HIS A 106 -14.49 15.66 -2.77
CA HIS A 106 -15.32 14.50 -3.09
C HIS A 106 -14.83 13.25 -2.35
N VAL A 107 -15.73 12.60 -1.61
CA VAL A 107 -15.43 11.42 -0.77
C VAL A 107 -14.78 10.26 -1.55
N ASN A 108 -15.08 10.14 -2.84
CA ASN A 108 -14.60 9.07 -3.71
C ASN A 108 -13.33 9.45 -4.50
N GLU A 109 -12.80 10.66 -4.31
CA GLU A 109 -11.51 11.06 -4.85
C GLU A 109 -10.43 10.78 -3.82
N ALA A 110 -9.35 10.16 -4.27
CA ALA A 110 -8.15 10.01 -3.47
C ALA A 110 -7.46 11.36 -3.34
N SER A 111 -6.87 11.60 -2.18
CA SER A 111 -5.97 12.72 -1.95
C SER A 111 -4.66 12.47 -2.69
N MET A 112 -3.94 13.53 -3.04
CA MET A 112 -2.63 13.40 -3.66
C MET A 112 -1.69 12.57 -2.76
N GLY A 113 -1.07 11.53 -3.33
CA GLY A 113 -0.17 10.63 -2.59
C GLY A 113 -0.87 9.69 -1.59
N GLU A 114 -2.20 9.62 -1.54
CA GLU A 114 -2.92 8.77 -0.58
C GLU A 114 -2.60 7.29 -0.76
N PHE A 115 -2.47 6.83 -2.01
CA PHE A 115 -2.11 5.45 -2.37
C PHE A 115 -0.83 5.48 -3.22
N PRO A 116 0.35 5.63 -2.60
CA PRO A 116 1.61 5.93 -3.30
C PRO A 116 2.12 4.75 -4.16
N TRP A 117 1.57 3.55 -3.97
CA TRP A 117 1.82 2.38 -4.80
C TRP A 117 0.97 2.29 -6.06
N MET A 118 -0.01 3.17 -6.24
CA MET A 118 -0.85 3.14 -7.43
C MET A 118 -0.03 3.51 -8.67
N VAL A 119 -0.13 2.67 -9.70
CA VAL A 119 0.59 2.85 -10.97
C VAL A 119 -0.42 2.86 -12.11
N ALA A 120 -0.29 3.85 -13.01
CA ALA A 120 -1.03 3.87 -14.26
C ALA A 120 -0.23 3.16 -15.36
N MET A 121 -0.87 2.22 -16.07
CA MET A 121 -0.31 1.60 -17.26
C MET A 121 -0.85 2.32 -18.48
N LEU A 122 0.05 3.01 -19.19
CA LEU A 122 -0.29 3.82 -20.35
C LEU A 122 0.13 3.07 -21.61
N ARG A 123 -0.80 2.90 -22.55
CA ARG A 123 -0.45 2.47 -23.90
C ARG A 123 0.26 3.63 -24.57
N GLU A 124 1.38 3.37 -25.24
CA GLU A 124 2.10 4.38 -26.03
C GLU A 124 1.77 4.25 -27.52
N LYS A 125 1.67 3.01 -28.00
CA LYS A 125 1.30 2.68 -29.39
C LYS A 125 0.23 1.60 -29.37
N ASP A 126 -0.81 1.82 -30.17
CA ASP A 126 -1.77 0.75 -30.45
C ASP A 126 -1.29 -0.19 -31.56
N ALA A 127 -2.02 -1.28 -31.77
CA ALA A 127 -1.72 -2.27 -32.80
C ALA A 127 -1.74 -1.71 -34.25
N ALA A 128 -2.28 -0.51 -34.47
CA ALA A 128 -2.25 0.19 -35.76
C ALA A 128 -1.01 1.11 -35.90
N GLY A 129 -0.24 1.28 -34.83
CA GLY A 129 0.95 2.13 -34.78
C GLY A 129 0.65 3.59 -34.44
N GLU A 130 -0.60 3.92 -34.07
CA GLU A 130 -0.98 5.27 -33.65
C GLU A 130 -0.42 5.53 -32.25
N ILE A 131 0.26 6.66 -32.09
CA ILE A 131 0.86 7.07 -30.81
C ILE A 131 -0.20 7.81 -30.01
N SER A 132 -0.67 7.23 -28.91
CA SER A 132 -1.57 7.91 -27.98
C SER A 132 -1.35 7.42 -26.56
N GLU A 133 -0.99 8.33 -25.64
CA GLU A 133 -0.85 8.03 -24.22
C GLU A 133 -2.22 7.87 -23.59
N THR A 134 -2.75 6.66 -23.63
CA THR A 134 -4.09 6.35 -23.12
C THR A 134 -3.98 5.38 -21.95
N LEU A 135 -4.74 5.67 -20.88
CA LEU A 135 -4.86 4.77 -19.75
C LEU A 135 -5.42 3.43 -20.22
N HIS A 136 -4.62 2.38 -20.06
CA HIS A 136 -4.99 1.02 -20.43
C HIS A 136 -5.51 0.23 -19.23
N CYS A 137 -4.72 0.20 -18.16
CA CYS A 137 -4.97 -0.55 -16.94
C CYS A 137 -4.36 0.17 -15.72
N GLY A 138 -4.82 -0.22 -14.54
CA GLY A 138 -4.13 0.03 -13.28
C GLY A 138 -3.05 -1.02 -13.01
N ALA A 139 -2.18 -0.69 -12.08
CA ALA A 139 -1.16 -1.58 -11.54
C ALA A 139 -0.71 -1.09 -10.16
N SER A 140 0.19 -1.84 -9.54
CA SER A 140 0.68 -1.59 -8.18
C SER A 140 2.20 -1.77 -8.11
N LEU A 141 2.90 -0.85 -7.47
CA LEU A 141 4.34 -0.96 -7.24
C LEU A 141 4.61 -1.90 -6.05
N ILE A 142 5.40 -2.95 -6.25
CA ILE A 142 5.80 -3.90 -5.18
C ILE A 142 7.30 -3.82 -4.88
N HIS A 143 8.09 -3.25 -5.79
CA HIS A 143 9.52 -2.98 -5.65
C HIS A 143 9.85 -1.76 -6.52
N PRO A 144 10.88 -0.93 -6.23
CA PRO A 144 11.25 0.23 -7.06
C PRO A 144 11.40 -0.07 -8.57
N GLN A 145 11.66 -1.32 -8.94
CA GLN A 145 11.81 -1.75 -10.33
C GLN A 145 10.81 -2.83 -10.77
N VAL A 146 9.81 -3.16 -9.95
CA VAL A 146 8.80 -4.20 -10.29
C VAL A 146 7.39 -3.74 -9.97
N VAL A 147 6.53 -3.88 -10.98
CA VAL A 147 5.10 -3.55 -10.92
C VAL A 147 4.28 -4.83 -11.07
N LEU A 148 3.28 -4.98 -10.21
CA LEU A 148 2.29 -6.05 -10.23
C LEU A 148 1.01 -5.58 -10.93
N THR A 149 0.48 -6.38 -11.84
CA THR A 149 -0.77 -6.09 -12.58
C THR A 149 -1.46 -7.38 -13.03
N ALA A 150 -2.57 -7.27 -13.75
CA ALA A 150 -3.28 -8.41 -14.33
C ALA A 150 -2.64 -8.88 -15.64
N ALA A 151 -2.67 -10.18 -15.90
CA ALA A 151 -2.15 -10.74 -17.14
C ALA A 151 -2.93 -10.29 -18.37
N HIS A 152 -4.25 -10.09 -18.26
CA HIS A 152 -5.09 -9.63 -19.36
C HIS A 152 -4.71 -8.23 -19.86
N CYS A 153 -4.10 -7.39 -19.01
CA CYS A 153 -3.62 -6.06 -19.38
C CYS A 153 -2.39 -6.10 -20.30
N VAL A 154 -1.64 -7.21 -20.29
CA VAL A 154 -0.36 -7.31 -21.02
C VAL A 154 -0.29 -8.54 -21.93
N HIS A 155 -1.41 -9.24 -22.11
CA HIS A 155 -1.48 -10.43 -22.93
C HIS A 155 -1.28 -10.14 -24.43
N ASN A 156 -1.66 -8.94 -24.88
CA ASN A 156 -1.51 -8.55 -26.27
C ASN A 156 -0.09 -8.03 -26.55
N LYS A 157 0.70 -8.82 -27.29
CA LYS A 157 2.11 -8.50 -27.58
C LYS A 157 2.34 -7.37 -28.59
N ASN A 158 1.28 -6.89 -29.24
CA ASN A 158 1.38 -5.87 -30.29
C ASN A 158 1.33 -4.43 -29.75
N ASP A 159 0.91 -4.25 -28.50
CA ASP A 159 0.83 -2.94 -27.87
C ASP A 159 2.15 -2.65 -27.13
N SER A 160 2.62 -1.39 -27.16
CA SER A 160 3.71 -0.93 -26.30
C SER A 160 3.17 -0.14 -25.12
N TYR A 161 3.74 -0.38 -23.94
CA TYR A 161 3.28 0.21 -22.70
C TYR A 161 4.43 0.83 -21.92
N LYS A 162 4.12 1.93 -21.24
CA LYS A 162 4.93 2.48 -20.16
C LYS A 162 4.12 2.47 -18.86
N ILE A 163 4.82 2.52 -17.73
CA ILE A 163 4.18 2.78 -16.45
C ILE A 163 4.36 4.24 -16.07
N ARG A 164 3.44 4.75 -15.24
CA ARG A 164 3.53 6.03 -14.57
C ARG A 164 3.23 5.86 -13.09
N ALA A 165 4.21 6.14 -12.23
CA ALA A 165 4.08 6.12 -10.78
C ALA A 165 3.93 7.54 -10.21
N GLY A 166 3.22 7.68 -9.10
CA GLY A 166 3.06 8.97 -8.40
C GLY A 166 2.11 9.96 -9.08
N GLU A 167 1.33 9.49 -10.05
CA GLU A 167 0.27 10.26 -10.69
C GLU A 167 -0.93 10.45 -9.76
N TRP A 168 -1.64 11.55 -9.94
CA TRP A 168 -2.88 11.85 -9.24
C TRP A 168 -3.94 12.39 -10.19
N ASP A 169 -3.62 13.41 -10.99
CA ASP A 169 -4.50 14.00 -12.00
C ASP A 169 -3.93 13.84 -13.41
N ILE A 170 -4.41 12.82 -14.14
CA ILE A 170 -3.92 12.50 -15.50
C ILE A 170 -4.19 13.59 -16.54
N SER A 171 -4.93 14.65 -16.21
CA SER A 171 -5.17 15.78 -17.11
C SER A 171 -4.08 16.86 -17.06
N GLY A 172 -3.19 16.80 -16.06
CA GLY A 172 -2.22 17.84 -15.75
C GLY A 172 -0.81 17.31 -15.45
N THR A 173 0.07 18.26 -15.14
CA THR A 173 1.45 18.02 -14.63
C THR A 173 1.80 19.01 -13.52
N ASN A 174 0.80 19.67 -12.94
CA ASN A 174 0.97 20.78 -11.99
C ASN A 174 0.84 20.31 -10.54
N GLU A 175 1.25 19.07 -10.27
CA GLU A 175 1.24 18.48 -8.94
C GLU A 175 2.50 18.87 -8.13
N LEU A 176 2.40 18.87 -6.80
CA LEU A 176 3.52 19.20 -5.90
C LEU A 176 4.73 18.28 -6.08
N TYR A 177 4.47 17.01 -6.36
CA TYR A 177 5.43 15.95 -6.62
C TYR A 177 5.15 15.42 -8.02
N PRO A 178 6.11 15.48 -8.94
CA PRO A 178 5.90 15.02 -10.31
C PRO A 178 5.75 13.51 -10.36
N HIS A 179 5.00 13.03 -11.36
CA HIS A 179 4.95 11.61 -11.68
C HIS A 179 6.28 11.12 -12.29
N GLN A 180 6.46 9.80 -12.30
CA GLN A 180 7.65 9.14 -12.85
C GLN A 180 7.25 8.11 -13.90
N ASP A 181 7.64 8.35 -15.15
CA ASP A 181 7.42 7.42 -16.26
C ASP A 181 8.60 6.44 -16.38
N ARG A 182 8.31 5.15 -16.61
CA ARG A 182 9.32 4.12 -16.90
C ARG A 182 8.85 3.19 -18.01
N GLY A 183 9.77 2.83 -18.90
CA GLY A 183 9.58 1.75 -19.86
C GLY A 183 9.59 0.38 -19.17
N ILE A 184 9.03 -0.61 -19.86
CA ILE A 184 8.98 -2.00 -19.42
C ILE A 184 10.10 -2.78 -20.12
N LYS A 185 11.04 -3.32 -19.35
CA LYS A 185 12.12 -4.17 -19.83
C LYS A 185 11.64 -5.59 -20.12
N GLU A 186 10.83 -6.14 -19.22
CA GLU A 186 10.35 -7.52 -19.30
C GLU A 186 8.95 -7.65 -18.71
N THR A 187 8.11 -8.42 -19.40
CA THR A 187 6.76 -8.78 -18.97
C THR A 187 6.70 -10.27 -18.67
N ILE A 188 6.42 -10.62 -17.41
CA ILE A 188 6.39 -12.00 -16.93
C ILE A 188 4.95 -12.35 -16.56
N VAL A 189 4.30 -13.13 -17.41
CA VAL A 189 2.92 -13.59 -17.21
C VAL A 189 2.92 -14.94 -16.50
N HIS A 190 2.01 -15.13 -15.55
CA HIS A 190 1.87 -16.41 -14.86
C HIS A 190 1.68 -17.57 -15.86
N PRO A 191 2.45 -18.67 -15.80
CA PRO A 191 2.46 -19.72 -16.84
C PRO A 191 1.13 -20.47 -16.97
N ARG A 192 0.33 -20.47 -15.90
CA ARG A 192 -1.02 -21.05 -15.87
C ARG A 192 -2.13 -20.09 -16.29
N TYR A 193 -1.79 -18.88 -16.75
CA TYR A 193 -2.78 -17.91 -17.24
C TYR A 193 -3.61 -18.49 -18.39
N ARG A 194 -4.91 -18.18 -18.39
CA ARG A 194 -5.87 -18.63 -19.42
C ARG A 194 -6.79 -17.49 -19.83
N SER A 195 -6.51 -16.84 -20.97
CA SER A 195 -7.24 -15.66 -21.45
C SER A 195 -8.76 -15.80 -21.56
N GLY A 196 -9.26 -16.99 -21.89
CA GLY A 196 -10.72 -17.22 -21.98
C GLY A 196 -11.44 -17.30 -20.63
N THR A 197 -10.73 -17.62 -19.54
CA THR A 197 -11.32 -17.85 -18.20
C THR A 197 -10.75 -16.92 -17.12
N LEU A 198 -9.67 -16.21 -17.44
CA LEU A 198 -8.89 -15.36 -16.53
C LEU A 198 -8.33 -16.10 -15.31
N PHE A 199 -8.15 -17.42 -15.37
CA PHE A 199 -7.46 -18.14 -14.30
C PHE A 199 -6.01 -17.68 -14.25
N TYR A 200 -5.46 -17.49 -13.05
CA TYR A 200 -4.10 -16.98 -12.83
C TYR A 200 -3.82 -15.69 -13.59
N ASP A 201 -4.76 -14.73 -13.54
CA ASP A 201 -4.70 -13.45 -14.24
C ASP A 201 -3.75 -12.44 -13.57
N VAL A 202 -2.48 -12.82 -13.47
CA VAL A 202 -1.43 -12.03 -12.81
C VAL A 202 -0.17 -11.96 -13.67
N ALA A 203 0.46 -10.79 -13.68
CA ALA A 203 1.73 -10.54 -14.36
C ALA A 203 2.61 -9.57 -13.56
N LEU A 204 3.92 -9.74 -13.73
CA LEU A 204 4.94 -8.84 -13.22
C LEU A 204 5.59 -8.08 -14.38
N LEU A 205 5.81 -6.79 -14.19
CA LEU A 205 6.50 -5.92 -15.13
C LEU A 205 7.81 -5.46 -14.51
N VAL A 206 8.92 -5.88 -15.09
CA VAL A 206 10.26 -5.41 -14.71
C VAL A 206 10.54 -4.13 -15.47
N LEU A 207 10.82 -3.05 -14.74
CA LEU A 207 11.05 -1.73 -15.32
C LEU A 207 12.47 -1.61 -15.88
N GLU A 208 12.65 -0.78 -16.91
CA GLU A 208 13.97 -0.47 -17.50
C GLU A 208 14.92 0.19 -16.50
N SER A 209 14.38 1.02 -15.61
CA SER A 209 15.11 1.63 -14.50
C SER A 209 14.18 1.79 -13.29
N PRO A 210 14.73 1.81 -12.06
CA PRO A 210 13.92 1.96 -10.87
C PRO A 210 13.24 3.33 -10.80
N VAL A 211 12.05 3.37 -10.20
CA VAL A 211 11.46 4.61 -9.71
C VAL A 211 12.16 5.06 -8.43
N GLN A 212 12.15 6.36 -8.18
CA GLN A 212 12.62 6.92 -6.92
C GLN A 212 11.46 6.89 -5.93
N LEU A 213 11.67 6.32 -4.75
CA LEU A 213 10.65 6.36 -3.69
C LEU A 213 10.56 7.79 -3.14
N THR A 214 9.34 8.33 -3.09
CA THR A 214 9.00 9.71 -2.73
C THR A 214 7.68 9.74 -1.97
N GLU A 215 7.25 10.89 -1.47
CA GLU A 215 5.98 11.03 -0.73
C GLU A 215 4.73 10.56 -1.51
N ASN A 216 4.80 10.58 -2.85
CA ASN A 216 3.74 10.09 -3.75
C ASN A 216 4.08 8.74 -4.43
N VAL A 217 5.24 8.14 -4.17
CA VAL A 217 5.70 6.89 -4.78
C VAL A 217 6.29 5.96 -3.72
N ASP A 218 5.59 4.88 -3.41
CA ASP A 218 6.02 3.88 -2.45
C ASP A 218 5.49 2.49 -2.84
N VAL A 219 5.93 1.43 -2.18
CA VAL A 219 5.53 0.05 -2.49
C VAL A 219 4.35 -0.39 -1.63
N VAL A 220 3.47 -1.23 -2.17
CA VAL A 220 2.40 -1.90 -1.40
C VAL A 220 2.94 -3.16 -0.74
N CYS A 221 2.40 -3.52 0.43
CA CYS A 221 2.70 -4.83 1.00
C CYS A 221 1.95 -5.94 0.28
N LEU A 222 2.50 -7.15 0.27
CA LEU A 222 1.84 -8.37 -0.16
C LEU A 222 1.62 -9.30 1.04
N PRO A 223 0.49 -10.04 1.08
CA PRO A 223 0.18 -10.97 2.15
C PRO A 223 1.03 -12.22 2.09
N ASP A 224 1.39 -12.73 3.27
CA ASP A 224 1.93 -14.08 3.40
C ASP A 224 0.91 -15.13 2.96
N LYS A 225 1.41 -16.30 2.55
CA LYS A 225 0.58 -17.45 2.15
C LYS A 225 -0.41 -17.92 3.22
N SER A 226 -0.10 -17.68 4.50
CA SER A 226 -0.97 -18.01 5.64
C SER A 226 -2.04 -16.95 5.93
N THR A 227 -2.00 -15.80 5.26
CA THR A 227 -2.94 -14.72 5.47
C THR A 227 -4.36 -15.15 5.12
N VAL A 228 -5.30 -14.88 6.03
CA VAL A 228 -6.72 -15.11 5.82
C VAL A 228 -7.41 -13.77 5.63
N VAL A 229 -7.82 -13.48 4.40
CA VAL A 229 -8.62 -12.28 4.10
C VAL A 229 -10.05 -12.52 4.56
N SER A 230 -10.42 -11.92 5.68
CA SER A 230 -11.71 -12.14 6.34
C SER A 230 -12.87 -11.54 5.54
N SER A 231 -14.01 -12.21 5.53
CA SER A 231 -15.25 -11.65 4.98
C SER A 231 -15.70 -10.42 5.79
N ASN A 232 -16.33 -9.46 5.11
CA ASN A 232 -16.72 -8.15 5.63
C ASN A 232 -15.54 -7.24 6.04
N LEU A 233 -14.30 -7.62 5.72
CA LEU A 233 -13.16 -6.70 5.81
C LEU A 233 -13.34 -5.61 4.74
N PHE A 234 -13.32 -4.36 5.16
CA PHE A 234 -13.37 -3.23 4.23
C PHE A 234 -11.98 -2.98 3.65
N CYS A 235 -11.91 -2.98 2.33
CA CYS A 235 -10.70 -2.78 1.54
C CYS A 235 -10.94 -1.64 0.54
N TYR A 236 -9.86 -1.07 0.00
CA TYR A 236 -9.95 -0.03 -1.01
C TYR A 236 -9.60 -0.56 -2.38
N GLY A 237 -10.49 -0.32 -3.34
CA GLY A 237 -10.19 -0.35 -4.76
C GLY A 237 -9.77 1.03 -5.23
N THR A 238 -8.71 1.13 -6.03
CA THR A 238 -8.20 2.43 -6.53
C THR A 238 -7.96 2.42 -8.03
N GLY A 239 -8.27 3.53 -8.70
CA GLY A 239 -7.97 3.69 -10.13
C GLY A 239 -8.58 4.94 -10.77
N TRP A 240 -8.31 5.10 -12.08
CA TRP A 240 -8.76 6.22 -12.92
C TRP A 240 -9.86 5.82 -13.92
N GLY A 241 -10.48 4.66 -13.70
CA GLY A 241 -11.53 4.09 -14.54
C GLY A 241 -12.74 5.01 -14.71
N ARG A 242 -13.59 4.61 -15.67
CA ARG A 242 -14.71 5.43 -16.18
C ARG A 242 -15.61 5.95 -15.08
N LYS A 243 -16.01 7.22 -15.20
CA LYS A 243 -17.12 7.77 -14.42
C LYS A 243 -18.42 7.05 -14.82
N VAL A 244 -19.04 6.32 -13.90
CA VAL A 244 -20.34 5.64 -14.16
C VAL A 244 -21.54 6.55 -13.86
N PHE A 245 -21.38 7.52 -12.96
CA PHE A 245 -22.48 8.34 -12.44
C PHE A 245 -22.58 9.76 -13.02
N THR A 246 -21.79 10.08 -14.06
CA THR A 246 -21.91 11.35 -14.80
C THR A 246 -22.34 11.06 -16.23
N GLU A 247 -23.20 11.92 -16.81
CA GLU A 247 -23.66 11.80 -18.21
C GLU A 247 -22.49 11.73 -19.22
N GLU A 248 -21.33 12.26 -18.82
CA GLU A 248 -20.06 12.10 -19.52
C GLU A 248 -19.39 10.77 -19.18
N LYS A 249 -19.38 9.85 -20.17
CA LYS A 249 -18.66 8.56 -20.15
C LYS A 249 -17.15 8.73 -20.33
N THR A 250 -16.55 9.71 -19.67
CA THR A 250 -15.11 10.00 -19.74
C THR A 250 -14.37 9.31 -18.59
N ASN A 251 -13.06 9.08 -18.78
CA ASN A 251 -12.21 8.59 -17.69
C ASN A 251 -12.14 9.65 -16.58
N SER A 252 -11.93 9.20 -15.34
CA SER A 252 -11.65 10.14 -14.27
C SER A 252 -10.26 10.74 -14.48
N THR A 253 -10.14 12.05 -14.34
CA THR A 253 -8.84 12.72 -14.38
C THR A 253 -8.12 12.56 -13.05
N ILE A 254 -8.85 12.72 -11.94
CA ILE A 254 -8.35 12.51 -10.57
C ILE A 254 -8.48 11.04 -10.18
N LEU A 255 -7.47 10.50 -9.48
CA LEU A 255 -7.46 9.16 -8.90
C LEU A 255 -8.66 8.98 -7.96
N LYS A 256 -9.37 7.88 -8.11
CA LYS A 256 -10.51 7.53 -7.27
C LYS A 256 -10.20 6.39 -6.33
N LYS A 257 -10.97 6.35 -5.24
CA LYS A 257 -11.01 5.25 -4.28
C LYS A 257 -12.45 4.84 -4.04
N VAL A 258 -12.65 3.54 -3.84
CA VAL A 258 -13.92 2.98 -3.40
C VAL A 258 -13.65 2.00 -2.27
N GLU A 259 -14.41 2.13 -1.19
CA GLU A 259 -14.38 1.19 -0.07
C GLU A 259 -15.33 0.03 -0.39
N LEU A 260 -14.81 -1.20 -0.34
CA LEU A 260 -15.52 -2.41 -0.73
C LEU A 260 -15.34 -3.47 0.36
N ALA A 261 -16.43 -4.11 0.77
CA ALA A 261 -16.34 -5.24 1.69
C ALA A 261 -15.93 -6.52 0.96
N VAL A 262 -15.00 -7.28 1.53
CA VAL A 262 -14.69 -8.64 1.07
C VAL A 262 -15.91 -9.53 1.23
N VAL A 263 -16.28 -10.23 0.16
CA VAL A 263 -17.46 -11.10 0.13
C VAL A 263 -17.02 -12.55 0.29
N ASP A 264 -17.70 -13.27 1.18
CA ASP A 264 -17.54 -14.71 1.32
C ASP A 264 -17.66 -15.42 -0.03
N ARG A 265 -16.83 -16.45 -0.23
CA ARG A 265 -16.73 -17.16 -1.50
C ARG A 265 -18.04 -17.82 -1.93
N GLU A 266 -18.76 -18.44 -1.00
CA GLU A 266 -20.04 -19.10 -1.30
C GLU A 266 -21.11 -18.06 -1.63
N ALA A 267 -21.15 -16.97 -0.87
CA ALA A 267 -22.05 -15.85 -1.13
C ALA A 267 -21.77 -15.22 -2.50
N CYS A 268 -20.50 -14.98 -2.84
CA CYS A 268 -20.09 -14.47 -4.14
C CYS A 268 -20.51 -15.41 -5.28
N LEU A 269 -20.21 -16.70 -5.16
CA LEU A 269 -20.60 -17.70 -6.16
C LEU A 269 -22.12 -17.75 -6.36
N LYS A 270 -22.90 -17.65 -5.28
CA LYS A 270 -24.36 -17.64 -5.34
C LYS A 270 -24.87 -16.43 -6.13
N ARG A 271 -24.35 -15.23 -5.87
CA ARG A 271 -24.72 -13.99 -6.60
C ARG A 271 -24.26 -14.03 -8.06
N LEU A 272 -23.07 -14.56 -8.34
CA LEU A 272 -22.58 -14.70 -9.71
C LEU A 272 -23.45 -15.67 -10.53
N LYS A 273 -23.93 -16.77 -9.93
CA LYS A 273 -24.82 -17.73 -10.60
C LYS A 273 -26.19 -17.18 -10.98
N SER A 274 -26.68 -16.13 -10.31
CA SER A 274 -27.94 -15.45 -10.67
C SER A 274 -27.81 -14.47 -11.84
N THR A 275 -26.60 -14.30 -12.38
CA THR A 275 -26.35 -13.43 -13.54
C THR A 275 -26.34 -14.21 -14.86
N ARG A 276 -25.94 -13.54 -15.95
CA ARG A 276 -25.69 -14.16 -17.26
C ARG A 276 -24.67 -15.32 -17.26
N LEU A 277 -23.89 -15.50 -16.19
CA LEU A 277 -22.99 -16.66 -16.04
C LEU A 277 -23.75 -17.98 -15.82
N GLY A 278 -24.96 -17.91 -15.29
CA GLY A 278 -25.86 -19.05 -15.11
C GLY A 278 -25.49 -19.98 -13.94
N SER A 279 -26.41 -20.91 -13.65
CA SER A 279 -26.36 -21.80 -12.48
C SER A 279 -25.19 -22.78 -12.45
N HIS A 280 -24.62 -23.10 -13.61
CA HIS A 280 -23.48 -24.02 -13.76
C HIS A 280 -22.12 -23.34 -13.57
N PHE A 281 -22.08 -22.02 -13.41
CA PHE A 281 -20.84 -21.29 -13.19
C PHE A 281 -20.11 -21.79 -11.93
N LYS A 282 -18.78 -21.82 -12.02
CA LYS A 282 -17.89 -22.12 -10.90
C LYS A 282 -16.88 -20.99 -10.79
N LEU A 283 -16.76 -20.41 -9.60
CA LEU A 283 -15.70 -19.48 -9.29
C LEU A 283 -14.40 -20.28 -9.11
N HIS A 284 -13.33 -19.91 -9.79
CA HIS A 284 -12.03 -20.55 -9.63
C HIS A 284 -11.39 -20.18 -8.28
N GLU A 285 -10.49 -21.00 -7.75
CA GLU A 285 -9.89 -20.78 -6.42
C GLU A 285 -8.95 -19.57 -6.36
N THR A 286 -8.41 -19.17 -7.51
CA THR A 286 -7.52 -18.00 -7.66
C THR A 286 -8.26 -16.66 -7.59
N PHE A 287 -9.54 -16.67 -7.23
CA PHE A 287 -10.36 -15.45 -7.15
C PHE A 287 -10.91 -15.24 -5.74
N ILE A 288 -10.81 -13.99 -5.30
CA ILE A 288 -11.52 -13.41 -4.16
C ILE A 288 -12.55 -12.41 -4.68
N CYS A 289 -13.60 -12.15 -3.90
CA CYS A 289 -14.65 -11.21 -4.28
C CYS A 289 -14.74 -10.05 -3.29
N ALA A 290 -15.07 -8.87 -3.80
CA ALA A 290 -15.34 -7.69 -2.99
C ALA A 290 -16.45 -6.83 -3.61
N GLY A 291 -17.16 -6.09 -2.76
CA GLY A 291 -18.23 -5.17 -3.16
C GLY A 291 -19.58 -5.84 -3.40
N GLY A 292 -20.32 -5.33 -4.38
CA GLY A 292 -21.72 -5.68 -4.59
C GLY A 292 -22.67 -4.86 -3.73
N GLU A 293 -22.22 -3.70 -3.23
CA GLU A 293 -23.11 -2.62 -2.80
C GLU A 293 -23.52 -1.76 -4.00
N ILE A 294 -24.81 -1.47 -4.11
CA ILE A 294 -25.34 -0.63 -5.18
C ILE A 294 -24.67 0.75 -5.13
N GLY A 295 -24.13 1.20 -6.26
CA GLY A 295 -23.48 2.51 -6.37
C GLY A 295 -21.99 2.55 -6.03
N LEU A 296 -21.40 1.45 -5.52
CA LEU A 296 -19.98 1.36 -5.17
C LEU A 296 -19.31 0.29 -6.05
N ASP A 297 -18.51 0.70 -7.03
CA ASP A 297 -17.79 -0.28 -7.87
C ASP A 297 -16.54 0.28 -8.55
N LEU A 298 -15.64 -0.62 -8.90
CA LEU A 298 -14.52 -0.41 -9.82
C LEU A 298 -14.95 -0.79 -11.23
N CYS A 299 -14.51 -0.01 -12.21
CA CYS A 299 -15.07 -0.05 -13.55
C CYS A 299 -14.02 -0.18 -14.65
N LYS A 300 -14.50 -0.14 -15.90
CA LYS A 300 -13.61 -0.15 -17.06
C LYS A 300 -12.51 0.90 -16.90
N GLY A 301 -11.26 0.47 -16.98
CA GLY A 301 -10.05 1.29 -16.77
C GLY A 301 -9.34 1.04 -15.44
N ASP A 302 -9.98 0.34 -14.50
CA ASP A 302 -9.37 -0.06 -13.21
C ASP A 302 -8.76 -1.48 -13.26
N GLY A 303 -8.90 -2.19 -14.39
CA GLY A 303 -8.36 -3.55 -14.59
C GLY A 303 -6.86 -3.60 -14.28
N GLY A 304 -6.41 -4.62 -13.57
CA GLY A 304 -5.02 -4.73 -13.11
C GLY A 304 -4.67 -3.88 -11.88
N GLY A 305 -5.55 -2.95 -11.46
CA GLY A 305 -5.36 -2.16 -10.25
C GLY A 305 -5.45 -2.99 -8.96
N PRO A 306 -4.95 -2.47 -7.83
CA PRO A 306 -4.93 -3.18 -6.57
C PRO A 306 -6.26 -3.08 -5.81
N LEU A 307 -6.61 -4.16 -5.10
CA LEU A 307 -7.54 -4.16 -3.98
C LEU A 307 -6.70 -4.27 -2.70
N VAL A 308 -6.64 -3.20 -1.91
CA VAL A 308 -5.80 -3.12 -0.70
C VAL A 308 -6.61 -3.17 0.58
N CYS A 309 -6.20 -4.01 1.52
CA CYS A 309 -6.86 -4.20 2.81
C CYS A 309 -5.93 -3.71 3.94
N PRO A 310 -6.49 -3.24 5.07
CA PRO A 310 -5.68 -2.79 6.20
C PRO A 310 -4.92 -3.97 6.82
N VAL A 311 -3.66 -3.77 7.17
CA VAL A 311 -2.88 -4.72 7.97
C VAL A 311 -3.47 -4.71 9.39
N PRO A 312 -3.81 -5.89 9.97
CA PRO A 312 -4.33 -5.96 11.33
C PRO A 312 -3.39 -5.27 12.33
N ASP A 313 -3.97 -4.49 13.25
CA ASP A 313 -3.25 -3.79 14.32
C ASP A 313 -2.16 -2.78 13.88
N GLU A 314 -2.08 -2.44 12.59
CA GLU A 314 -1.16 -1.44 12.05
C GLU A 314 -1.89 -0.29 11.35
N ASP A 315 -2.12 0.80 12.09
CA ASP A 315 -2.81 1.97 11.55
C ASP A 315 -2.07 2.58 10.34
N GLY A 316 -2.83 2.91 9.31
CA GLY A 316 -2.34 3.46 8.05
C GLY A 316 -1.47 2.51 7.21
N ARG A 317 -1.36 1.21 7.55
CA ARG A 317 -0.63 0.22 6.75
C ARG A 317 -1.58 -0.73 6.02
N PHE A 318 -1.27 -1.02 4.76
CA PHE A 318 -2.12 -1.78 3.85
C PHE A 318 -1.33 -2.86 3.11
N TYR A 319 -2.01 -3.96 2.79
CA TYR A 319 -1.50 -5.00 1.90
C TYR A 319 -2.47 -5.22 0.73
N GLN A 320 -1.94 -5.65 -0.41
CA GLN A 320 -2.74 -5.96 -1.58
C GLN A 320 -3.34 -7.35 -1.46
N ALA A 321 -4.62 -7.42 -1.15
CA ALA A 321 -5.36 -8.68 -1.11
C ALA A 321 -5.74 -9.19 -2.50
N GLY A 322 -5.89 -8.28 -3.48
CA GLY A 322 -6.25 -8.68 -4.82
C GLY A 322 -5.84 -7.76 -5.97
N ILE A 323 -6.08 -8.25 -7.18
CA ILE A 323 -5.90 -7.52 -8.46
C ILE A 323 -7.23 -7.50 -9.18
N VAL A 324 -7.68 -6.34 -9.66
CA VAL A 324 -8.94 -6.20 -10.42
C VAL A 324 -8.87 -7.06 -11.68
N ALA A 325 -9.68 -8.13 -11.73
CA ALA A 325 -9.70 -9.07 -12.84
C ALA A 325 -10.92 -8.85 -13.74
N TRP A 326 -12.13 -8.93 -13.18
CA TRP A 326 -13.38 -8.77 -13.94
C TRP A 326 -14.59 -8.48 -13.06
N GLY A 327 -15.60 -7.86 -13.65
CA GLY A 327 -16.92 -7.63 -13.06
C GLY A 327 -18.02 -7.82 -14.11
N ILE A 328 -19.25 -8.07 -13.67
CA ILE A 328 -20.37 -8.30 -14.60
C ILE A 328 -20.99 -6.99 -15.05
N ASN A 329 -21.29 -6.10 -14.10
CA ASN A 329 -21.84 -4.77 -14.32
C ASN A 329 -21.35 -3.85 -13.21
N CYS A 330 -21.02 -2.61 -13.58
CA CYS A 330 -20.57 -1.60 -12.64
C CYS A 330 -21.70 -1.07 -11.75
N GLY A 331 -21.52 -1.13 -10.43
CA GLY A 331 -22.39 -0.43 -9.47
C GLY A 331 -23.72 -1.14 -9.20
N GLU A 332 -23.79 -2.43 -9.53
CA GLU A 332 -24.93 -3.31 -9.22
C GLU A 332 -24.67 -4.12 -7.94
N ASP A 333 -25.66 -4.90 -7.50
CA ASP A 333 -25.58 -5.76 -6.31
C ASP A 333 -24.76 -7.05 -6.52
N ILE A 334 -23.88 -7.05 -7.53
CA ILE A 334 -23.02 -8.17 -7.92
C ILE A 334 -21.57 -7.83 -7.57
N PRO A 335 -20.89 -8.65 -6.75
CA PRO A 335 -19.50 -8.38 -6.38
C PRO A 335 -18.56 -8.54 -7.58
N GLY A 336 -17.50 -7.73 -7.58
CA GLY A 336 -16.38 -7.87 -8.50
C GLY A 336 -15.50 -9.07 -8.12
N ALA A 337 -14.83 -9.65 -9.11
CA ALA A 337 -13.85 -10.72 -8.91
C ALA A 337 -12.43 -10.20 -9.11
N TYR A 338 -11.57 -10.54 -8.17
CA TYR A 338 -10.20 -10.10 -8.08
C TYR A 338 -9.29 -11.33 -8.00
N VAL A 339 -8.10 -11.28 -8.60
CA VAL A 339 -7.11 -12.33 -8.33
C VAL A 339 -6.78 -12.31 -6.86
N ASP A 340 -6.86 -13.46 -6.20
CA ASP A 340 -6.48 -13.61 -4.80
C ASP A 340 -4.95 -13.70 -4.70
N ILE A 341 -4.29 -12.67 -4.14
CA ILE A 341 -2.82 -12.62 -4.04
C ILE A 341 -2.29 -13.78 -3.19
N VAL A 342 -3.01 -14.21 -2.16
CA VAL A 342 -2.60 -15.34 -1.31
C VAL A 342 -2.43 -16.62 -2.14
N LYS A 343 -3.17 -16.76 -3.25
CA LYS A 343 -3.09 -17.93 -4.14
C LYS A 343 -1.96 -17.87 -5.15
N VAL A 344 -1.32 -16.72 -5.32
CA VAL A 344 -0.27 -16.49 -6.32
C VAL A 344 1.03 -15.94 -5.72
N ILE A 345 1.09 -15.68 -4.41
CA ILE A 345 2.26 -15.08 -3.75
C ILE A 345 3.52 -15.93 -3.92
N ASP A 346 3.44 -17.26 -3.80
CA ASP A 346 4.60 -18.14 -4.05
C ASP A 346 5.21 -17.91 -5.45
N TRP A 347 4.36 -17.73 -6.45
CA TRP A 347 4.82 -17.48 -7.82
C TRP A 347 5.44 -16.07 -7.95
N ILE A 348 4.89 -15.08 -7.26
CA ILE A 348 5.47 -13.73 -7.23
C ILE A 348 6.87 -13.80 -6.62
N ASP A 349 7.01 -14.45 -5.47
CA ASP A 349 8.29 -14.58 -4.76
C ASP A 349 9.31 -15.37 -5.57
N ASP A 350 8.91 -16.50 -6.18
CA ASP A 350 9.78 -17.29 -7.05
C ASP A 350 10.33 -16.45 -8.21
N ILE A 351 9.49 -15.63 -8.85
CA ILE A 351 9.93 -14.74 -9.93
C ILE A 351 10.86 -13.65 -9.39
N MET A 352 10.49 -12.97 -8.31
CA MET A 352 11.31 -11.91 -7.70
C MET A 352 12.71 -12.42 -7.34
N ILE A 353 12.79 -13.59 -6.69
CA ILE A 353 14.05 -14.25 -6.33
C ILE A 353 14.85 -14.63 -7.59
N SER A 354 14.21 -15.23 -8.60
CA SER A 354 14.89 -15.62 -9.84
C SER A 354 15.46 -14.43 -10.63
N GLN A 355 14.82 -13.27 -10.50
CA GLN A 355 15.22 -12.00 -11.09
C GLN A 355 16.17 -11.20 -10.19
N HIS A 356 16.57 -11.75 -9.03
CA HIS A 356 17.49 -11.16 -8.06
C HIS A 356 16.96 -9.87 -7.40
N PHE A 357 15.65 -9.76 -7.23
CA PHE A 357 15.01 -8.69 -6.46
C PHE A 357 14.82 -9.11 -4.99
N ASP A 358 14.96 -8.13 -4.10
CA ASP A 358 14.72 -8.31 -2.67
C ASP A 358 13.20 -8.41 -2.40
N THR A 359 12.78 -9.53 -1.80
CA THR A 359 11.37 -9.77 -1.46
C THR A 359 10.97 -9.15 -0.13
N THR A 360 11.93 -8.89 0.76
CA THR A 360 11.67 -8.36 2.11
C THR A 360 11.03 -6.96 2.08
N ILE A 361 11.16 -6.26 0.95
CA ILE A 361 10.61 -4.92 0.75
C ILE A 361 9.08 -4.89 0.76
N TYR A 362 8.40 -5.98 0.39
CA TYR A 362 6.94 -6.03 0.25
C TYR A 362 6.26 -7.02 1.19
N HIS A 363 6.98 -7.90 1.88
CA HIS A 363 6.37 -8.68 2.97
C HIS A 363 6.13 -7.77 4.20
N TYR A 364 5.08 -8.05 4.99
CA TYR A 364 4.70 -7.21 6.13
C TYR A 364 4.76 -7.89 7.48
#